data_AF-A0A084U3K9-F1
#
_entry.id   AF-A0A084U3K9-F1
#
_cell.length_a   1.000
_cell.length_b   1.000
_cell.length_c   1.000
_cell.angle_alpha   90.00
_cell.angle_beta   90.00
_cell.angle_gamma   90.00
#
_symmetry.space_group_name_H-M   'P 1'
#
loop_
_entity.id
_entity.type
_entity.pdbx_description
1 polymer ?
#
loop_
_entity_poly.entity_id
_entity_poly.type
_entity_poly.pdbx_seq_one_letter_code
_entity_poly.pdbx_strand_id
1 'polypeptide(L)'
;MLSVLTTHTHTHTHTHTHREREREGGIFDSVDSTNEKYQISPIPSSEEMESDAKWIESIKETQNNNTIKLIFTRNASLVYQQSTLVTNYLLEKNNYNTKEMKNEIAFFIDSDVYKDHDKFDFSKYDELTKNYETSQFLLISNQNNFPDVSNDEDYRIFPSTEMLGTIFEFYKNKYGDNVSFDIWIPDLSLTSVWGKYNGSKEWYDILQHTNHIYITSDGNSQTFKFVESYIKWLNKQSKDIETLNNQTLTKLNSIFDKTNPEASFDAYSKSVLWDFLRTNLFTIFHITRYIDSPYYQTSTERMYPAYSFNYDYYDLSNKLFEEKSTTQKDNYISNYEKFFKVENAQLKDFVYKGFENYDPKKKNIIWMGDSLIREVAHVNSKRAEEIQNTFLGITKKYPVDQYNYFFKHHPYYTTEQQEQMTNFISKKSENIKPIYFNNFPWEMFLSWDKKEQSKNKESNQTYVPFFTATSNNETIPQTQLIGIQYTSTTILSTYLFLKQNYKQTEEQAYKSIDYNNFPVPGTFDIIYRGLPSQVPYSDQIKVNKKRTIDVYNPFLEIGYIKKFHDDQLTTKEFSNINNISSNFYNDVWYMEVWQDPITITFISIVIVITSFACLILFSYSRKQNKINSKK
;
A
#
# COMPACT_ATOMS: atom_id res chain seq x y z
N MET A 1 55.03 15.31 2.29
CA MET A 1 55.89 15.16 3.49
C MET A 1 55.21 15.94 4.60
N LEU A 2 54.48 15.28 5.50
CA LEU A 2 54.97 14.74 6.79
C LEU A 2 55.68 15.85 7.59
N SER A 3 55.36 16.18 8.84
CA SER A 3 54.51 15.52 9.84
C SER A 3 54.58 16.31 11.16
N VAL A 4 53.51 16.23 11.95
CA VAL A 4 53.54 15.97 13.41
C VAL A 4 54.05 17.07 14.34
N LEU A 5 53.18 17.44 15.31
CA LEU A 5 53.51 17.42 16.74
C LEU A 5 52.22 17.33 17.58
N THR A 6 51.99 16.12 18.11
CA THR A 6 51.26 15.80 19.36
C THR A 6 52.12 16.26 20.56
N THR A 7 51.59 16.64 21.73
CA THR A 7 51.12 15.71 22.78
C THR A 7 50.33 16.39 23.91
N HIS A 8 49.48 15.58 24.55
CA HIS A 8 48.69 15.78 25.77
C HIS A 8 49.50 15.78 27.09
N THR A 9 48.89 16.32 28.18
CA THR A 9 48.52 15.62 29.46
C THR A 9 47.76 16.60 30.39
N HIS A 10 46.53 16.28 30.86
CA HIS A 10 46.13 15.73 32.20
C HIS A 10 46.65 16.53 33.41
N THR A 11 45.94 16.86 34.50
CA THR A 11 44.69 16.44 35.17
C THR A 11 44.51 17.39 36.38
N HIS A 12 43.29 17.62 36.90
CA HIS A 12 43.02 17.60 38.36
C HIS A 12 41.50 17.71 38.67
N THR A 13 41.02 16.71 39.41
CA THR A 13 39.74 16.63 40.13
C THR A 13 39.74 17.47 41.39
N HIS A 14 38.57 18.03 41.78
CA HIS A 14 38.08 18.03 43.16
C HIS A 14 36.58 18.37 43.24
N THR A 15 35.82 17.49 43.88
CA THR A 15 34.48 17.69 44.46
C THR A 15 34.57 18.43 45.80
N HIS A 16 33.64 19.35 46.09
CA HIS A 16 32.87 19.36 47.36
C HIS A 16 31.73 20.39 47.36
N THR A 17 30.62 19.92 47.91
CA THR A 17 29.37 20.53 48.39
C THR A 17 29.47 21.87 49.13
N HIS A 18 28.48 22.77 48.97
CA HIS A 18 27.85 23.48 50.09
C HIS A 18 26.46 24.06 49.74
N ARG A 19 25.65 24.18 50.79
CA ARG A 19 24.23 24.53 50.92
C ARG A 19 24.00 26.04 51.09
N GLU A 20 22.74 26.45 50.96
CA GLU A 20 22.10 27.71 51.43
C GLU A 20 22.42 28.99 50.64
N ARG A 21 21.58 30.02 50.53
CA ARG A 21 20.12 30.34 50.56
C ARG A 21 20.10 31.88 50.35
N GLU A 22 18.98 32.44 49.89
CA GLU A 22 18.63 33.89 49.91
C GLU A 22 19.34 34.76 48.85
N ARG A 23 18.64 35.27 47.82
CA ARG A 23 17.61 36.34 47.70
C ARG A 23 18.24 37.58 47.06
N GLU A 24 17.46 38.17 46.15
CA GLU A 24 17.55 39.52 45.56
C GLU A 24 18.31 39.71 44.24
N GLY A 25 17.67 40.47 43.35
CA GLY A 25 18.26 41.06 42.15
C GLY A 25 17.71 40.47 40.86
N GLY A 26 16.56 40.99 40.42
CA GLY A 26 15.95 40.60 39.15
C GLY A 26 16.82 40.93 37.95
N ILE A 27 16.50 40.29 36.82
CA ILE A 27 16.89 40.66 35.45
C ILE A 27 16.18 39.66 34.52
N PHE A 28 15.35 40.19 33.62
CA PHE A 28 14.83 39.56 32.39
C PHE A 28 13.80 38.43 32.51
N ASP A 29 12.57 38.79 32.89
CA ASP A 29 11.37 38.14 32.33
C ASP A 29 10.75 39.08 31.29
N SER A 30 11.29 39.03 30.07
CA SER A 30 10.57 39.36 28.85
C SER A 30 11.32 38.73 27.67
N VAL A 31 11.40 37.40 27.67
CA VAL A 31 11.47 36.68 26.40
C VAL A 31 10.04 36.62 25.92
N ASP A 32 9.77 37.49 24.96
CA ASP A 32 8.55 37.59 24.18
C ASP A 32 8.09 36.18 23.77
N SER A 33 6.89 35.80 24.22
CA SER A 33 6.19 34.56 23.90
C SER A 33 5.74 34.56 22.43
N THR A 34 6.71 34.65 21.53
CA THR A 34 6.51 34.61 20.09
C THR A 34 6.19 33.17 19.68
N ASN A 35 4.88 32.91 19.50
CA ASN A 35 4.33 31.95 18.55
C ASN A 35 5.11 30.63 18.36
N GLU A 36 5.08 29.72 19.32
CA GLU A 36 5.37 28.31 19.02
C GLU A 36 4.17 27.68 18.28
N LYS A 37 3.91 28.15 17.06
CA LYS A 37 2.93 27.51 16.16
C LYS A 37 3.30 26.05 15.91
N TYR A 38 4.60 25.75 15.95
CA TYR A 38 5.14 24.44 15.62
C TYR A 38 5.91 23.81 16.78
N GLN A 39 5.68 22.51 16.96
CA GLN A 39 6.30 21.70 18.01
C GLN A 39 6.67 20.33 17.46
N ILE A 40 7.60 19.65 18.14
CA ILE A 40 7.87 18.24 17.86
C ILE A 40 6.71 17.42 18.40
N SER A 41 6.10 16.61 17.54
CA SER A 41 5.04 15.70 17.94
C SER A 41 5.62 14.62 18.86
N PRO A 42 5.05 14.40 20.05
CA PRO A 42 5.46 13.29 20.89
C PRO A 42 5.18 11.96 20.18
N ILE A 43 6.00 10.95 20.44
CA ILE A 43 5.70 9.61 19.96
C ILE A 43 4.56 9.04 20.79
N PRO A 44 3.40 8.73 20.18
CA PRO A 44 2.26 8.16 20.89
C PRO A 44 2.59 6.77 21.42
N SER A 45 1.80 6.32 22.39
CA SER A 45 1.84 4.92 22.84
C SER A 45 1.45 3.96 21.72
N SER A 46 1.89 2.71 21.85
CA SER A 46 1.56 1.64 20.91
C SER A 46 0.05 1.47 20.68
N GLU A 47 -0.75 1.60 21.74
CA GLU A 47 -2.21 1.48 21.70
C GLU A 47 -2.85 2.64 20.93
N GLU A 48 -2.38 3.87 21.15
CA GLU A 48 -2.85 5.05 20.41
C GLU A 48 -2.55 4.97 18.91
N MET A 49 -1.41 4.39 18.53
CA MET A 49 -1.04 4.20 17.13
C MET A 49 -1.87 3.14 16.40
N GLU A 50 -2.27 2.08 17.11
CA GLU A 50 -3.10 1.01 16.56
C GLU A 50 -4.60 1.37 16.56
N SER A 51 -4.99 2.30 17.41
CA SER A 51 -6.34 2.87 17.44
C SER A 51 -6.62 3.72 16.19
N ASP A 52 -7.87 3.69 15.73
CA ASP A 52 -8.37 4.59 14.69
C ASP A 52 -8.87 5.94 15.25
N ALA A 53 -8.70 6.19 16.56
CA ALA A 53 -9.12 7.42 17.22
C ALA A 53 -8.51 8.66 16.56
N LYS A 54 -7.19 8.68 16.31
CA LYS A 54 -6.55 9.85 15.69
C LYS A 54 -7.03 10.09 14.26
N TRP A 55 -7.35 9.04 13.51
CA TRP A 55 -7.97 9.16 12.18
C TRP A 55 -9.32 9.87 12.26
N ILE A 56 -10.19 9.43 13.18
CA ILE A 56 -11.51 10.01 13.41
C ILE A 56 -11.41 11.46 13.90
N GLU A 57 -10.52 11.71 14.85
CA GLU A 57 -10.26 13.05 15.39
C GLU A 57 -9.78 13.99 14.29
N SER A 58 -8.81 13.60 13.47
CA SER A 58 -8.30 14.45 12.39
C SER A 58 -9.35 14.78 11.33
N ILE A 59 -10.27 13.87 11.03
CA ILE A 59 -11.42 14.15 10.17
C ILE A 59 -12.35 15.21 10.81
N LYS A 60 -12.65 15.07 12.11
CA LYS A 60 -13.49 16.01 12.87
C LYS A 60 -12.81 17.38 13.05
N GLU A 61 -11.51 17.41 13.36
CA GLU A 61 -10.67 18.60 13.45
C GLU A 61 -10.70 19.36 12.12
N THR A 62 -10.48 18.66 11.01
CA THR A 62 -10.55 19.24 9.66
C THR A 62 -11.89 19.92 9.45
N GLN A 63 -13.02 19.30 9.81
CA GLN A 63 -14.34 19.91 9.65
C GLN A 63 -14.53 21.22 10.44
N ASN A 64 -13.91 21.33 11.62
CA ASN A 64 -14.09 22.48 12.51
C ASN A 64 -13.11 23.64 12.22
N ASN A 65 -12.02 23.38 11.50
CA ASN A 65 -11.03 24.40 11.15
C ASN A 65 -11.54 25.28 10.00
N ASN A 66 -11.47 26.61 10.17
CA ASN A 66 -11.79 27.60 9.15
C ASN A 66 -10.69 27.70 8.06
N THR A 67 -10.46 26.60 7.35
CA THR A 67 -9.41 26.45 6.33
C THR A 67 -9.95 25.67 5.13
N ILE A 68 -9.37 25.93 3.96
CA ILE A 68 -9.72 25.25 2.71
C ILE A 68 -9.16 23.84 2.73
N LYS A 69 -9.98 22.86 2.31
CA LYS A 69 -9.60 21.45 2.33
C LYS A 69 -9.12 21.05 0.95
N LEU A 70 -7.82 20.81 0.81
CA LEU A 70 -7.22 20.31 -0.42
C LEU A 70 -7.08 18.79 -0.30
N ILE A 71 -7.94 18.04 -1.00
CA ILE A 71 -7.95 16.58 -0.96
C ILE A 71 -7.35 16.05 -2.27
N PHE A 72 -6.06 15.73 -2.24
CA PHE A 72 -5.34 15.15 -3.37
C PHE A 72 -5.54 13.64 -3.44
N THR A 73 -5.67 13.09 -4.66
CA THR A 73 -5.78 11.65 -4.88
C THR A 73 -4.73 11.14 -5.86
N ARG A 74 -4.76 9.85 -6.13
CA ARG A 74 -4.04 9.22 -7.25
C ARG A 74 -4.76 7.93 -7.61
N ASN A 75 -4.43 7.37 -8.78
CA ASN A 75 -5.05 6.14 -9.26
C ASN A 75 -4.65 4.89 -8.45
N ALA A 76 -5.11 4.82 -7.19
CA ALA A 76 -4.93 3.73 -6.25
C ALA A 76 -6.22 3.57 -5.43
N SER A 77 -6.77 2.35 -5.36
CA SER A 77 -8.09 2.11 -4.78
C SER A 77 -8.20 2.52 -3.31
N LEU A 78 -7.16 2.28 -2.50
CA LEU A 78 -7.18 2.63 -1.08
C LEU A 78 -7.14 4.14 -0.84
N VAL A 79 -6.40 4.87 -1.69
CA VAL A 79 -6.38 6.34 -1.67
C VAL A 79 -7.77 6.88 -1.99
N TYR A 80 -8.42 6.41 -3.07
CA TYR A 80 -9.78 6.86 -3.38
C TYR A 80 -10.77 6.57 -2.26
N GLN A 81 -10.65 5.41 -1.60
CA GLN A 81 -11.50 5.09 -0.45
C GLN A 81 -11.28 6.09 0.69
N GLN A 82 -10.05 6.30 1.13
CA GLN A 82 -9.73 7.26 2.20
C GLN A 82 -10.23 8.66 1.87
N SER A 83 -9.88 9.17 0.69
CA SER A 83 -10.25 10.53 0.29
C SER A 83 -11.76 10.70 0.13
N THR A 84 -12.47 9.67 -0.33
CA THR A 84 -13.95 9.66 -0.42
C THR A 84 -14.60 9.63 0.95
N LEU A 85 -14.08 8.84 1.91
CA LEU A 85 -14.57 8.82 3.29
C LEU A 85 -14.43 10.20 3.95
N VAL A 86 -13.25 10.82 3.84
CA VAL A 86 -13.02 12.18 4.37
C VAL A 86 -13.96 13.18 3.70
N THR A 87 -13.99 13.21 2.37
CA THR A 87 -14.79 14.17 1.59
C THR A 87 -16.28 14.04 1.89
N ASN A 88 -16.81 12.81 1.92
CA ASN A 88 -18.24 12.60 2.20
C ASN A 88 -18.60 13.04 3.63
N TYR A 89 -17.74 12.80 4.63
CA TYR A 89 -18.00 13.31 5.97
C TYR A 89 -18.08 14.83 5.99
N LEU A 90 -17.12 15.51 5.36
CA LEU A 90 -17.09 16.97 5.29
C LEU A 90 -18.33 17.52 4.57
N LEU A 91 -18.76 16.89 3.47
CA LEU A 91 -19.98 17.26 2.75
C LEU A 91 -21.25 17.12 3.60
N GLU A 92 -21.38 16.05 4.41
CA GLU A 92 -22.58 15.86 5.25
C GLU A 92 -22.62 16.77 6.48
N LYS A 93 -21.46 17.22 6.98
CA LYS A 93 -21.35 18.09 8.16
C LYS A 93 -21.34 19.57 7.85
N ASN A 94 -20.79 19.96 6.71
CA ASN A 94 -20.77 21.37 6.33
C ASN A 94 -22.17 21.81 5.91
N ASN A 95 -22.75 22.70 6.70
CA ASN A 95 -23.98 23.39 6.36
C ASN A 95 -23.58 24.60 5.50
N TYR A 96 -23.42 24.42 4.18
CA TYR A 96 -22.89 25.43 3.23
C TYR A 96 -23.75 26.70 3.07
N ASN A 97 -24.73 26.93 3.95
CA ASN A 97 -25.66 28.05 3.92
C ASN A 97 -25.11 29.36 4.52
N THR A 98 -23.90 29.38 5.08
CA THR A 98 -23.30 30.61 5.64
C THR A 98 -22.12 31.10 4.81
N LYS A 99 -22.29 32.24 4.13
CA LYS A 99 -21.30 32.90 3.25
C LYS A 99 -19.96 33.30 3.92
N GLU A 100 -19.78 33.06 5.22
CA GLU A 100 -18.63 33.54 6.01
C GLU A 100 -17.51 32.50 6.22
N MET A 101 -17.64 31.25 5.77
CA MET A 101 -16.64 30.21 6.10
C MET A 101 -15.71 29.85 4.94
N LYS A 102 -14.41 29.71 5.26
CA LYS A 102 -13.35 29.16 4.40
C LYS A 102 -13.37 27.63 4.39
N ASN A 103 -14.51 26.99 4.61
CA ASN A 103 -14.64 25.54 4.69
C ASN A 103 -14.91 24.89 3.33
N GLU A 104 -14.27 25.43 2.29
CA GLU A 104 -14.42 24.94 0.93
C GLU A 104 -13.60 23.67 0.75
N ILE A 105 -14.08 22.78 -0.11
CA ILE A 105 -13.42 21.52 -0.41
C ILE A 105 -13.02 21.53 -1.89
N ALA A 106 -11.73 21.35 -2.14
CA ALA A 106 -11.19 21.05 -3.46
C ALA A 106 -10.74 19.59 -3.50
N PHE A 107 -11.50 18.76 -4.22
CA PHE A 107 -11.26 17.33 -4.36
C PHE A 107 -10.61 17.04 -5.72
N PHE A 108 -9.33 16.68 -5.72
CA PHE A 108 -8.55 16.45 -6.93
C PHE A 108 -8.61 14.99 -7.35
N ILE A 109 -9.00 14.71 -8.59
CA ILE A 109 -9.16 13.36 -9.15
C ILE A 109 -8.31 13.23 -10.40
N ASP A 110 -7.50 12.15 -10.47
CA ASP A 110 -6.73 11.83 -11.68
C ASP A 110 -7.62 11.89 -12.94
N SER A 111 -7.23 12.71 -13.90
CA SER A 111 -8.02 12.99 -15.12
C SER A 111 -8.37 11.74 -15.92
N ASP A 112 -7.50 10.72 -15.99
CA ASP A 112 -7.81 9.49 -16.70
C ASP A 112 -8.92 8.72 -15.98
N VAL A 113 -8.93 8.78 -14.64
CA VAL A 113 -9.96 8.14 -13.82
C VAL A 113 -11.28 8.89 -13.89
N TYR A 114 -11.25 10.22 -13.92
CA TYR A 114 -12.47 11.02 -14.10
C TYR A 114 -13.12 10.77 -15.46
N LYS A 115 -12.30 10.67 -16.53
CA LYS A 115 -12.76 10.37 -17.90
C LYS A 115 -13.30 8.93 -18.03
N ASP A 116 -12.80 8.00 -17.20
CA ASP A 116 -13.28 6.62 -17.09
C ASP A 116 -14.47 6.51 -16.11
N HIS A 117 -15.63 7.01 -16.53
CA HIS A 117 -16.87 6.93 -15.75
C HIS A 117 -17.36 5.50 -15.51
N ASP A 118 -16.75 4.47 -16.12
CA ASP A 118 -17.11 3.09 -15.83
C ASP A 118 -16.62 2.65 -14.45
N LYS A 119 -15.51 3.23 -13.97
CA LYS A 119 -14.88 2.84 -12.71
C LYS A 119 -15.55 3.42 -11.45
N PHE A 120 -15.93 4.70 -11.48
CA PHE A 120 -16.53 5.40 -10.33
C PHE A 120 -17.70 6.28 -10.78
N ASP A 121 -18.65 6.52 -9.88
CA ASP A 121 -19.76 7.46 -10.09
C ASP A 121 -19.44 8.82 -9.45
N PHE A 122 -19.18 9.82 -10.29
CA PHE A 122 -18.90 11.19 -9.87
C PHE A 122 -20.16 12.09 -9.82
N SER A 123 -21.35 11.56 -10.11
CA SER A 123 -22.57 12.36 -10.32
C SER A 123 -22.89 13.30 -9.16
N LYS A 124 -22.74 12.84 -7.91
CA LYS A 124 -22.92 13.70 -6.72
C LYS A 124 -21.95 14.88 -6.73
N TYR A 125 -20.68 14.61 -7.00
CA TYR A 125 -19.64 15.62 -7.00
C TYR A 125 -19.82 16.61 -8.16
N ASP A 126 -20.18 16.11 -9.35
CA ASP A 126 -20.51 16.94 -10.50
C ASP A 126 -21.71 17.87 -10.23
N GLU A 127 -22.75 17.36 -9.55
CA GLU A 127 -23.91 18.16 -9.14
C GLU A 127 -23.51 19.28 -8.18
N LEU A 128 -22.67 18.97 -7.19
CA LEU A 128 -22.18 19.95 -6.22
C LEU A 128 -21.33 21.02 -6.90
N THR A 129 -20.43 20.66 -7.83
CA THR A 129 -19.58 21.62 -8.52
C THR A 129 -20.35 22.57 -9.44
N LYS A 130 -21.45 22.12 -10.07
CA LYS A 130 -22.33 23.03 -10.86
C LYS A 130 -22.92 24.17 -10.03
N ASN A 131 -23.12 23.93 -8.74
CA ASN A 131 -23.70 24.90 -7.81
C ASN A 131 -22.65 25.41 -6.81
N TYR A 132 -21.41 25.63 -7.27
CA TYR A 132 -20.26 25.97 -6.43
C TYR A 132 -20.52 27.12 -5.43
N GLU A 133 -21.24 28.18 -5.82
CA GLU A 133 -21.57 29.29 -4.92
C GLU A 133 -22.34 28.84 -3.66
N THR A 134 -23.12 27.75 -3.77
CA THR A 134 -23.96 27.22 -2.69
C THR A 134 -23.38 25.98 -2.02
N SER A 135 -22.54 25.20 -2.71
CA SER A 135 -21.97 23.94 -2.21
C SER A 135 -20.54 24.09 -1.70
N GLN A 136 -19.85 25.17 -2.07
CA GLN A 136 -18.42 25.42 -1.80
C GLN A 136 -17.51 24.20 -2.08
N PHE A 137 -17.87 23.40 -3.09
CA PHE A 137 -17.17 22.16 -3.45
C PHE A 137 -16.70 22.22 -4.91
N LEU A 138 -15.40 21.94 -5.12
CA LEU A 138 -14.78 21.83 -6.45
C LEU A 138 -14.28 20.40 -6.66
N LEU A 139 -14.78 19.75 -7.71
CA LEU A 139 -14.17 18.55 -8.27
C LEU A 139 -13.15 18.97 -9.33
N ILE A 140 -11.89 18.62 -9.13
CA ILE A 140 -10.78 19.08 -9.97
C ILE A 140 -10.10 17.89 -10.63
N SER A 141 -10.40 17.67 -11.90
CA SER A 141 -9.66 16.74 -12.76
C SER A 141 -8.75 17.46 -13.75
N ASN A 142 -9.00 18.75 -13.95
CA ASN A 142 -8.27 19.64 -14.84
C ASN A 142 -8.26 21.06 -14.23
N GLN A 143 -7.22 21.83 -14.53
CA GLN A 143 -7.05 23.18 -14.04
C GLN A 143 -8.19 24.12 -14.43
N ASN A 144 -8.84 23.92 -15.58
CA ASN A 144 -10.03 24.66 -15.99
C ASN A 144 -11.28 24.39 -15.12
N ASN A 145 -11.22 23.44 -14.18
CA ASN A 145 -12.28 23.25 -13.20
C ASN A 145 -12.27 24.35 -12.12
N PHE A 146 -11.22 25.17 -12.04
CA PHE A 146 -11.25 26.41 -11.29
C PHE A 146 -12.02 27.50 -12.07
N PRO A 147 -12.95 28.23 -11.42
CA PRO A 147 -13.61 29.38 -12.03
C PRO A 147 -12.60 30.38 -12.62
N ASP A 148 -12.92 30.89 -13.81
CA ASP A 148 -12.13 31.90 -14.54
C ASP A 148 -10.71 31.48 -14.97
N VAL A 149 -10.39 30.19 -14.90
CA VAL A 149 -9.12 29.64 -15.40
C VAL A 149 -9.32 28.97 -16.75
N SER A 150 -8.58 29.42 -17.77
CA SER A 150 -8.70 28.89 -19.14
C SER A 150 -7.64 27.86 -19.53
N ASN A 151 -6.69 27.56 -18.63
CA ASN A 151 -5.66 26.56 -18.94
C ASN A 151 -6.21 25.14 -18.81
N ASP A 152 -5.86 24.29 -19.76
CA ASP A 152 -6.29 22.90 -19.89
C ASP A 152 -5.18 21.94 -19.42
N GLU A 153 -4.74 22.10 -18.17
CA GLU A 153 -3.78 21.16 -17.57
C GLU A 153 -4.50 20.10 -16.73
N ASP A 154 -4.36 18.84 -17.15
CA ASP A 154 -4.91 17.69 -16.45
C ASP A 154 -4.21 17.45 -15.09
N TYR A 155 -5.00 17.21 -14.05
CA TYR A 155 -4.49 16.62 -12.81
C TYR A 155 -4.17 15.13 -13.03
N ARG A 156 -3.06 14.68 -12.44
CA ARG A 156 -2.56 13.29 -12.55
C ARG A 156 -2.34 12.72 -11.15
N ILE A 157 -1.16 12.15 -10.88
CA ILE A 157 -0.81 11.55 -9.58
C ILE A 157 -0.56 12.62 -8.51
N PHE A 158 -0.12 13.81 -8.92
CA PHE A 158 0.18 14.95 -8.06
C PHE A 158 0.05 16.24 -8.88
N PRO A 159 -0.21 17.41 -8.25
CA PRO A 159 -0.39 18.66 -9.00
C PRO A 159 0.92 19.12 -9.62
N SER A 160 0.84 19.73 -10.80
CA SER A 160 1.97 20.42 -11.43
C SER A 160 2.31 21.72 -10.68
N THR A 161 3.45 22.33 -10.99
CA THR A 161 3.79 23.65 -10.46
C THR A 161 2.78 24.73 -10.88
N GLU A 162 2.30 24.68 -12.12
CA GLU A 162 1.32 25.63 -12.64
C GLU A 162 -0.05 25.47 -11.97
N MET A 163 -0.49 24.22 -11.76
CA MET A 163 -1.69 23.93 -10.99
C MET A 163 -1.56 24.38 -9.54
N LEU A 164 -0.41 24.17 -8.89
CA LEU A 164 -0.15 24.69 -7.53
C LEU A 164 -0.27 26.22 -7.49
N GLY A 165 0.30 26.93 -8.47
CA GLY A 165 0.16 28.38 -8.60
C GLY A 165 -1.31 28.81 -8.76
N THR A 166 -2.07 28.06 -9.57
CA THR A 166 -3.51 28.32 -9.78
C THR A 166 -4.33 28.13 -8.53
N ILE A 167 -4.10 27.03 -7.79
CA ILE A 167 -4.76 26.76 -6.51
C ILE A 167 -4.53 27.93 -5.56
N PHE A 168 -3.27 28.34 -5.42
CA PHE A 168 -2.90 29.41 -4.51
C PHE A 168 -3.54 30.75 -4.90
N GLU A 169 -3.37 31.18 -6.14
CA GLU A 169 -3.90 32.47 -6.62
C GLU A 169 -5.42 32.51 -6.60
N PHE A 170 -6.12 31.42 -6.96
CA PHE A 170 -7.57 31.35 -6.87
C PHE A 170 -8.08 31.64 -5.45
N TYR A 171 -7.54 30.92 -4.46
CA TYR A 171 -7.98 31.08 -3.07
C TYR A 171 -7.47 32.37 -2.43
N LYS A 172 -6.27 32.84 -2.80
CA LYS A 172 -5.74 34.13 -2.35
C LYS A 172 -6.58 35.29 -2.88
N ASN A 173 -7.01 35.27 -4.14
CA ASN A 173 -7.90 36.29 -4.69
C ASN A 173 -9.27 36.30 -4.00
N LYS A 174 -9.77 35.11 -3.65
CA LYS A 174 -11.07 34.97 -2.97
C LYS A 174 -11.05 35.38 -1.49
N TYR A 175 -9.97 35.08 -0.76
CA TYR A 175 -9.92 35.19 0.70
C TYR A 175 -8.83 36.13 1.24
N GLY A 176 -8.01 36.73 0.37
CA GLY A 176 -6.85 37.53 0.73
C GLY A 176 -5.72 36.74 1.39
N ASP A 177 -4.80 37.45 2.03
CA ASP A 177 -3.60 36.87 2.69
C ASP A 177 -3.92 35.99 3.90
N ASN A 178 -5.17 36.00 4.37
CA ASN A 178 -5.62 35.15 5.46
C ASN A 178 -5.98 33.73 5.00
N VAL A 179 -5.78 33.40 3.72
CA VAL A 179 -6.02 32.05 3.18
C VAL A 179 -5.24 31.01 4.00
N SER A 180 -5.87 29.86 4.28
CA SER A 180 -5.19 28.77 4.94
C SER A 180 -5.73 27.41 4.50
N PHE A 181 -4.85 26.40 4.48
CA PHE A 181 -5.14 25.08 3.92
C PHE A 181 -4.98 23.95 4.94
N ASP A 182 -5.93 23.01 4.95
CA ASP A 182 -5.71 21.65 5.43
C ASP A 182 -5.51 20.76 4.20
N ILE A 183 -4.37 20.07 4.12
CA ILE A 183 -3.98 19.28 2.95
C ILE A 183 -4.07 17.80 3.28
N TRP A 184 -4.90 17.06 2.56
CA TRP A 184 -4.92 15.59 2.58
C TRP A 184 -4.23 15.07 1.31
N ILE A 185 -3.12 14.36 1.46
CA ILE A 185 -2.28 13.97 0.32
C ILE A 185 -1.67 12.58 0.50
N PRO A 186 -1.64 11.73 -0.54
CA PRO A 186 -0.95 10.45 -0.47
C PRO A 186 0.57 10.62 -0.31
N ASP A 187 1.20 9.71 0.43
CA ASP A 187 2.65 9.67 0.67
C ASP A 187 3.51 9.87 -0.59
N LEU A 188 3.19 9.17 -1.68
CA LEU A 188 3.90 9.25 -2.95
C LEU A 188 3.61 10.52 -3.73
N SER A 189 2.40 11.04 -3.65
CA SER A 189 2.04 12.31 -4.26
C SER A 189 2.82 13.42 -3.59
N LEU A 190 2.88 13.45 -2.25
CA LEU A 190 3.66 14.42 -1.49
C LEU A 190 5.17 14.29 -1.74
N THR A 191 5.70 13.07 -1.76
CA THR A 191 7.11 12.82 -2.09
C THR A 191 7.45 13.34 -3.49
N SER A 192 6.51 13.21 -4.44
CA SER A 192 6.70 13.70 -5.81
C SER A 192 6.63 15.21 -5.89
N VAL A 193 5.67 15.85 -5.19
CA VAL A 193 5.59 17.32 -5.10
C VAL A 193 6.88 17.87 -4.51
N TRP A 194 7.30 17.36 -3.35
CA TRP A 194 8.50 17.86 -2.67
C TRP A 194 9.79 17.52 -3.44
N GLY A 195 9.88 16.32 -4.02
CA GLY A 195 11.09 15.87 -4.71
C GLY A 195 11.28 16.51 -6.08
N LYS A 196 10.22 16.61 -6.88
CA LYS A 196 10.26 17.19 -8.23
C LYS A 196 10.26 18.70 -8.21
N TYR A 197 9.59 19.31 -7.23
CA TYR A 197 9.43 20.75 -7.11
C TYR A 197 10.11 21.32 -5.86
N ASN A 198 11.16 20.66 -5.37
CA ASN A 198 11.97 21.23 -4.29
C ASN A 198 12.51 22.59 -4.73
N GLY A 199 12.28 23.63 -3.92
CA GLY A 199 12.63 25.00 -4.29
C GLY A 199 11.69 25.66 -5.33
N SER A 200 10.53 25.09 -5.63
CA SER A 200 9.47 25.81 -6.37
C SER A 200 8.80 26.85 -5.47
N LYS A 201 8.49 28.02 -6.06
CA LYS A 201 7.82 29.11 -5.35
C LYS A 201 6.36 28.77 -5.07
N GLU A 202 5.71 28.06 -5.97
CA GLU A 202 4.30 27.72 -5.94
C GLU A 202 3.98 26.71 -4.82
N TRP A 203 4.81 25.67 -4.64
CA TRP A 203 4.63 24.77 -3.49
C TRP A 203 4.96 25.47 -2.17
N TYR A 204 6.00 26.32 -2.14
CA TYR A 204 6.32 27.13 -0.96
C TYR A 204 5.17 28.05 -0.56
N ASP A 205 4.52 28.71 -1.51
CA ASP A 205 3.42 29.63 -1.23
C ASP A 205 2.19 28.93 -0.66
N ILE A 206 1.85 27.74 -1.15
CA ILE A 206 0.84 26.87 -0.50
C ILE A 206 1.30 26.50 0.90
N LEU A 207 2.54 26.02 1.04
CA LEU A 207 3.09 25.56 2.32
C LEU A 207 3.04 26.65 3.39
N GLN A 208 3.37 27.91 3.07
CA GLN A 208 3.30 29.07 3.97
C GLN A 208 1.91 29.33 4.56
N HIS A 209 0.87 28.91 3.85
CA HIS A 209 -0.53 29.08 4.23
C HIS A 209 -1.14 27.79 4.79
N THR A 210 -0.37 26.70 4.86
CA THR A 210 -0.84 25.45 5.41
C THR A 210 -1.00 25.54 6.93
N ASN A 211 -2.18 25.12 7.39
CA ASN A 211 -2.47 24.84 8.78
C ASN A 211 -1.97 23.44 9.14
N HIS A 212 -2.37 22.43 8.36
CA HIS A 212 -2.01 21.03 8.62
C HIS A 212 -1.87 20.19 7.35
N ILE A 213 -1.00 19.16 7.39
CA ILE A 213 -0.83 18.18 6.32
C ILE A 213 -1.13 16.77 6.86
N TYR A 214 -2.19 16.18 6.34
CA TYR A 214 -2.59 14.79 6.57
C TYR A 214 -2.05 13.92 5.44
N ILE A 215 -1.12 13.02 5.77
CA ILE A 215 -0.53 12.08 4.82
C ILE A 215 -1.28 10.76 4.91
N THR A 216 -1.74 10.23 3.78
CA THR A 216 -2.32 8.88 3.73
C THR A 216 -1.46 7.92 2.91
N SER A 217 -1.44 6.67 3.33
CA SER A 217 -0.76 5.58 2.65
C SER A 217 -1.68 4.88 1.65
N ASP A 218 -1.14 4.49 0.50
CA ASP A 218 -1.85 3.65 -0.47
C ASP A 218 -1.88 2.14 -0.10
N GLY A 219 -1.33 1.78 1.07
CA GLY A 219 -1.36 0.45 1.66
C GLY A 219 -0.50 -0.60 0.97
N ASN A 220 0.36 -0.23 0.02
CA ASN A 220 1.24 -1.17 -0.68
C ASN A 220 2.70 -1.07 -0.15
N SER A 221 3.65 -1.80 -0.76
CA SER A 221 5.06 -1.77 -0.33
C SER A 221 5.76 -0.41 -0.49
N GLN A 222 5.18 0.51 -1.27
CA GLN A 222 5.66 1.88 -1.44
C GLN A 222 5.61 2.67 -0.14
N THR A 223 4.60 2.42 0.69
CA THR A 223 4.52 2.98 2.04
C THR A 223 5.75 2.63 2.88
N PHE A 224 6.32 1.44 2.74
CA PHE A 224 7.56 1.12 3.42
C PHE A 224 8.79 1.76 2.79
N LYS A 225 8.79 1.95 1.47
CA LYS A 225 9.83 2.76 0.81
C LYS A 225 9.83 4.21 1.29
N PHE A 226 8.67 4.76 1.63
CA PHE A 226 8.55 6.08 2.24
C PHE A 226 9.26 6.10 3.61
N VAL A 227 8.98 5.13 4.48
CA VAL A 227 9.67 4.98 5.78
C VAL A 227 11.17 4.71 5.59
N GLU A 228 11.58 3.80 4.70
CA GLU A 228 12.99 3.53 4.40
C GLU A 228 13.75 4.77 3.93
N SER A 229 13.10 5.62 3.12
CA SER A 229 13.70 6.86 2.64
C SER A 229 13.94 7.83 3.80
N TYR A 230 12.97 7.92 4.72
CA TYR A 230 13.14 8.64 5.98
C TYR A 230 14.29 8.06 6.82
N ILE A 231 14.37 6.74 7.02
CA ILE A 231 15.45 6.10 7.78
C ILE A 231 16.83 6.39 7.16
N LYS A 232 16.94 6.30 5.82
CA LYS A 232 18.19 6.65 5.11
C LYS A 232 18.60 8.10 5.31
N TRP A 233 17.64 9.02 5.41
CA TRP A 233 17.89 10.42 5.76
C TRP A 233 18.29 10.55 7.25
N LEU A 234 17.55 9.91 8.15
CA LEU A 234 17.73 9.95 9.61
C LEU A 234 19.10 9.42 10.05
N ASN A 235 19.61 8.40 9.36
CA ASN A 235 20.94 7.82 9.61
C ASN A 235 22.10 8.76 9.28
N LYS A 236 21.83 9.86 8.57
CA LYS A 236 22.82 10.93 8.29
C LYS A 236 22.71 12.10 9.26
N GLN A 237 21.70 12.11 10.12
CA GLN A 237 21.46 13.20 11.08
C GLN A 237 22.14 12.93 12.42
N SER A 238 22.03 13.90 13.35
CA SER A 238 22.45 13.71 14.74
C SER A 238 21.82 12.46 15.35
N LYS A 239 22.61 11.73 16.12
CA LYS A 239 22.12 10.64 16.97
C LYS A 239 21.46 11.15 18.24
N ASP A 240 21.83 12.35 18.69
CA ASP A 240 21.21 13.02 19.82
C ASP A 240 19.84 13.59 19.44
N ILE A 241 18.81 13.19 20.18
CA ILE A 241 17.41 13.47 19.84
C ILE A 241 17.03 14.93 20.06
N GLU A 242 17.57 15.55 21.11
CA GLU A 242 17.33 16.95 21.42
C GLU A 242 17.94 17.86 20.36
N THR A 243 19.18 17.57 19.94
CA THR A 243 19.83 18.27 18.82
C THR A 243 19.04 18.12 17.53
N LEU A 244 18.55 16.91 17.21
CA LEU A 244 17.73 16.68 16.02
C LEU A 244 16.42 17.47 16.06
N ASN A 245 15.75 17.50 17.23
CA ASN A 245 14.54 18.29 17.46
C ASN A 245 14.79 19.78 17.24
N ASN A 246 15.84 20.32 17.86
CA ASN A 246 16.19 21.75 17.75
C ASN A 246 16.54 22.13 16.30
N GLN A 247 17.27 21.28 15.59
CA GLN A 247 17.56 21.48 14.16
C GLN A 247 16.28 21.50 13.31
N THR A 248 15.35 20.58 13.59
CA THR A 248 14.05 20.50 12.91
C THR A 248 13.23 21.77 13.12
N LEU A 249 13.06 22.20 14.37
CA LEU A 249 12.30 23.41 14.71
C LEU A 249 12.96 24.68 14.15
N THR A 250 14.29 24.77 14.20
CA THR A 250 15.03 25.91 13.63
C THR A 250 14.79 26.02 12.12
N LYS A 251 14.89 24.91 11.38
CA LYS A 251 14.61 24.89 9.94
C LYS A 251 13.17 25.30 9.65
N LEU A 252 12.22 24.76 10.40
CA LEU A 252 10.81 25.05 10.21
C LEU A 252 10.52 26.53 10.48
N ASN A 253 11.00 27.07 11.60
CA ASN A 253 10.84 28.48 11.93
C ASN A 253 11.48 29.39 10.87
N SER A 254 12.65 29.04 10.32
CA SER A 254 13.24 29.82 9.21
C SER A 254 12.40 29.81 7.94
N ILE A 255 11.76 28.69 7.63
CA ILE A 255 10.91 28.56 6.43
C ILE A 255 9.64 29.37 6.61
N PHE A 256 9.05 29.39 7.80
CA PHE A 256 7.77 30.04 8.08
C PHE A 256 7.90 31.47 8.64
N ASP A 257 9.10 32.04 8.63
CA ASP A 257 9.35 33.42 9.03
C ASP A 257 8.84 34.42 7.98
N LYS A 258 7.71 35.08 8.29
CA LYS A 258 7.12 36.06 7.37
C LYS A 258 7.88 37.38 7.31
N THR A 259 8.86 37.61 8.19
CA THR A 259 9.61 38.89 8.24
C THR A 259 10.66 39.01 7.15
N ASN A 260 11.17 37.88 6.63
CA ASN A 260 12.14 37.86 5.53
C ASN A 260 11.79 36.77 4.49
N PRO A 261 10.82 37.05 3.58
CA PRO A 261 10.33 36.06 2.62
C PRO A 261 11.40 35.47 1.70
N GLU A 262 12.45 36.23 1.37
CA GLU A 262 13.55 35.75 0.52
C GLU A 262 14.42 34.73 1.27
N ALA A 263 14.82 35.03 2.51
CA ALA A 263 15.58 34.10 3.34
C ALA A 263 14.78 32.83 3.66
N SER A 264 13.47 32.98 3.90
CA SER A 264 12.58 31.85 4.16
C SER A 264 12.39 30.94 2.96
N PHE A 265 12.27 31.52 1.76
CA PHE A 265 12.24 30.74 0.54
C PHE A 265 13.58 30.04 0.27
N ASP A 266 14.72 30.72 0.48
CA ASP A 266 16.06 30.10 0.38
C ASP A 266 16.22 28.93 1.38
N ALA A 267 15.78 29.10 2.63
CA ALA A 267 15.76 28.03 3.62
C ALA A 267 14.91 26.84 3.17
N TYR A 268 13.72 27.10 2.61
CA TYR A 268 12.86 26.06 2.05
C TYR A 268 13.53 25.33 0.88
N SER A 269 14.15 26.05 -0.05
CA SER A 269 14.82 25.46 -1.23
C SER A 269 15.95 24.49 -0.88
N LYS A 270 16.51 24.61 0.33
CA LYS A 270 17.57 23.75 0.88
C LYS A 270 17.04 22.64 1.78
N SER A 271 15.73 22.60 2.02
CA SER A 271 15.09 21.60 2.87
C SER A 271 14.68 20.35 2.11
N VAL A 272 14.33 19.31 2.84
CA VAL A 272 13.68 18.11 2.32
C VAL A 272 12.48 17.74 3.18
N LEU A 273 11.47 17.07 2.60
CA LEU A 273 10.26 16.61 3.32
C LEU A 273 10.59 15.95 4.67
N TRP A 274 11.63 15.12 4.70
CA TRP A 274 12.04 14.35 5.87
C TRP A 274 12.45 15.20 7.08
N ASP A 275 12.86 16.46 6.84
CA ASP A 275 13.22 17.40 7.90
C ASP A 275 12.02 17.69 8.83
N PHE A 276 10.77 17.48 8.37
CA PHE A 276 9.59 18.02 9.05
C PHE A 276 8.59 16.97 9.55
N LEU A 277 8.74 15.70 9.17
CA LEU A 277 7.74 14.66 9.49
C LEU A 277 7.50 14.48 11.01
N ARG A 278 8.44 14.89 11.85
CA ARG A 278 8.35 14.80 13.32
C ARG A 278 7.63 15.99 13.97
N THR A 279 7.15 16.94 13.18
CA THR A 279 6.49 18.16 13.68
C THR A 279 4.98 17.99 13.74
N ASN A 280 4.31 18.83 14.51
CA ASN A 280 2.85 18.90 14.58
C ASN A 280 2.19 19.43 13.29
N LEU A 281 2.96 19.86 12.28
CA LEU A 281 2.46 20.20 10.95
C LEU A 281 1.94 18.97 10.18
N PHE A 282 2.44 17.77 10.52
CA PHE A 282 2.10 16.53 9.84
C PHE A 282 1.33 15.57 10.75
N THR A 283 0.32 14.92 10.18
CA THR A 283 -0.27 13.71 10.77
C THR A 283 -0.31 12.64 9.70
N ILE A 284 0.21 11.47 10.04
CA ILE A 284 0.55 10.46 9.05
C ILE A 284 -0.26 9.21 9.34
N PHE A 285 -0.96 8.72 8.33
CA PHE A 285 -1.87 7.60 8.43
C PHE A 285 -1.43 6.43 7.58
N HIS A 286 -1.40 5.26 8.20
CA HIS A 286 -1.01 4.00 7.60
C HIS A 286 -2.06 2.93 7.89
N ILE A 287 -2.04 1.85 7.11
CA ILE A 287 -2.96 0.74 7.38
C ILE A 287 -2.56 -0.01 8.66
N THR A 288 -1.29 0.10 9.05
CA THR A 288 -0.74 -0.56 10.24
C THR A 288 0.43 0.20 10.83
N ARG A 289 0.68 -0.05 12.12
CA ARG A 289 1.82 0.49 12.88
C ARG A 289 3.16 -0.01 12.33
N TYR A 290 4.21 0.80 12.40
CA TYR A 290 5.57 0.39 11.98
C TYR A 290 6.73 1.02 12.75
N ILE A 291 6.47 1.98 13.66
CA ILE A 291 7.52 2.72 14.39
C ILE A 291 8.39 1.78 15.24
N ASP A 292 7.79 0.75 15.83
CA ASP A 292 8.44 -0.17 16.75
C ASP A 292 9.01 -1.41 16.04
N SER A 293 9.11 -1.33 14.70
CA SER A 293 9.48 -2.49 13.89
C SER A 293 10.97 -2.77 13.98
N PRO A 294 11.38 -4.02 14.27
CA PRO A 294 12.79 -4.43 14.16
C PRO A 294 13.35 -4.24 12.75
N TYR A 295 12.48 -4.15 11.72
CA TYR A 295 12.88 -3.91 10.32
C TYR A 295 13.72 -2.65 10.13
N TYR A 296 13.34 -1.54 10.77
CA TYR A 296 13.95 -0.24 10.51
C TYR A 296 15.21 0.02 11.32
N GLN A 297 15.51 -0.83 12.32
CA GLN A 297 16.72 -0.77 13.15
C GLN A 297 17.03 0.64 13.70
N THR A 298 16.00 1.41 14.04
CA THR A 298 16.12 2.72 14.67
C THR A 298 15.34 2.74 15.96
N SER A 299 15.70 3.64 16.86
CA SER A 299 14.97 3.84 18.09
C SER A 299 13.66 4.61 17.86
N THR A 300 12.61 4.18 18.57
CA THR A 300 11.23 4.69 18.45
C THR A 300 11.15 6.22 18.62
N GLU A 301 11.94 6.79 19.53
CA GLU A 301 11.96 8.25 19.80
C GLU A 301 12.46 9.09 18.62
N ARG A 302 13.23 8.48 17.70
CA ARG A 302 13.75 9.14 16.49
C ARG A 302 12.80 9.04 15.29
N MET A 303 11.72 8.28 15.41
CA MET A 303 10.71 8.17 14.36
C MET A 303 9.79 9.38 14.32
N TYR A 304 8.95 9.46 13.30
CA TYR A 304 7.80 10.35 13.27
C TYR A 304 6.54 9.56 13.65
N PRO A 305 5.56 10.17 14.34
CA PRO A 305 4.34 9.48 14.72
C PRO A 305 3.51 9.10 13.50
N ALA A 306 2.89 7.93 13.56
CA ALA A 306 2.00 7.43 12.52
C ALA A 306 0.85 6.64 13.12
N TYR A 307 -0.34 6.80 12.58
CA TYR A 307 -1.57 6.29 13.14
C TYR A 307 -2.27 5.37 12.15
N SER A 308 -3.05 4.42 12.66
CA SER A 308 -3.83 3.54 11.82
C SER A 308 -5.05 4.28 11.25
N PHE A 309 -5.31 4.18 9.94
CA PHE A 309 -6.59 4.65 9.38
C PHE A 309 -7.64 3.54 9.35
N ASN A 310 -8.90 3.93 9.43
CA ASN A 310 -10.03 3.03 9.29
C ASN A 310 -10.67 3.17 7.90
N TYR A 311 -10.61 2.10 7.11
CA TYR A 311 -11.24 2.02 5.79
C TYR A 311 -12.60 1.28 5.82
N ASP A 312 -13.05 0.82 6.98
CA ASP A 312 -14.39 0.28 7.17
C ASP A 312 -15.40 1.43 7.20
N TYR A 313 -15.99 1.72 6.03
CA TYR A 313 -16.92 2.85 5.90
C TYR A 313 -18.13 2.74 6.84
N TYR A 314 -18.57 1.52 7.15
CA TYR A 314 -19.73 1.31 8.01
C TYR A 314 -19.37 1.58 9.48
N ASP A 315 -18.28 1.00 9.96
CA ASP A 315 -17.75 1.28 11.30
C ASP A 315 -17.41 2.76 11.49
N LEU A 316 -16.75 3.36 10.49
CA LEU A 316 -16.39 4.76 10.51
C LEU A 316 -17.63 5.66 10.57
N SER A 317 -18.72 5.32 9.87
CA SER A 317 -19.99 6.05 9.97
C SER A 317 -20.56 6.05 11.41
N ASN A 318 -20.43 4.94 12.13
CA ASN A 318 -20.90 4.83 13.53
C ASN A 318 -20.06 5.70 14.49
N LYS A 319 -18.79 5.92 14.18
CA LYS A 319 -17.86 6.69 15.02
C LYS A 319 -17.81 8.19 14.69
N LEU A 320 -18.09 8.53 13.42
CA LEU A 320 -18.14 9.91 12.95
C LEU A 320 -19.45 10.62 13.30
N PHE A 321 -20.58 9.91 13.27
CA PHE A 321 -21.90 10.48 13.51
C PHE A 321 -22.47 10.03 14.86
N GLU A 322 -23.14 10.93 15.57
CA GLU A 322 -23.90 10.58 16.76
C GLU A 322 -25.10 9.69 16.39
N GLU A 323 -25.54 8.81 17.30
CA GLU A 323 -26.65 7.86 17.06
C GLU A 323 -27.94 8.54 16.54
N LYS A 324 -28.19 9.78 16.95
CA LYS A 324 -29.39 10.54 16.54
C LYS A 324 -29.29 11.14 15.12
N SER A 325 -28.12 11.14 14.50
CA SER A 325 -27.88 11.74 13.17
C SER A 325 -28.11 10.73 12.03
N THR A 326 -29.22 9.99 12.07
CA THR A 326 -29.48 8.87 11.16
C THR A 326 -29.45 9.29 9.69
N THR A 327 -30.07 10.41 9.31
CA THR A 327 -30.07 10.89 7.92
C THR A 327 -28.67 11.22 7.40
N GLN A 328 -27.83 11.93 8.18
CA GLN A 328 -26.46 12.25 7.75
C GLN A 328 -25.61 10.99 7.61
N LYS A 329 -25.78 10.05 8.54
CA LYS A 329 -25.08 8.76 8.52
C LYS A 329 -25.50 7.92 7.31
N ASP A 330 -26.80 7.85 7.02
CA ASP A 330 -27.34 7.11 5.88
C ASP A 330 -26.87 7.73 4.57
N ASN A 331 -26.91 9.06 4.44
CA ASN A 331 -26.36 9.78 3.30
C ASN A 331 -24.86 9.53 3.13
N TYR A 332 -24.08 9.61 4.21
CA TYR A 332 -22.64 9.33 4.17
C TYR A 332 -22.35 7.94 3.59
N ILE A 333 -23.07 6.92 4.07
CA ILE A 333 -22.97 5.54 3.57
C ILE A 333 -23.40 5.47 2.10
N SER A 334 -24.59 5.99 1.77
CA SER A 334 -25.15 5.96 0.41
C SER A 334 -24.20 6.61 -0.58
N ASN A 335 -23.63 7.76 -0.24
CA ASN A 335 -22.74 8.52 -1.11
C ASN A 335 -21.40 7.81 -1.33
N TYR A 336 -20.88 7.13 -0.30
CA TYR A 336 -19.69 6.29 -0.45
C TYR A 336 -19.99 5.08 -1.34
N GLU A 337 -21.09 4.37 -1.10
CA GLU A 337 -21.48 3.20 -1.90
C GLU A 337 -21.78 3.57 -3.35
N LYS A 338 -22.48 4.69 -3.57
CA LYS A 338 -22.80 5.22 -4.90
C LYS A 338 -21.54 5.53 -5.68
N PHE A 339 -20.54 6.18 -5.08
CA PHE A 339 -19.25 6.45 -5.73
C PHE A 339 -18.60 5.18 -6.28
N PHE A 340 -18.69 4.06 -5.56
CA PHE A 340 -18.21 2.75 -6.00
C PHE A 340 -19.26 1.91 -6.75
N LYS A 341 -20.41 2.48 -7.09
CA LYS A 341 -21.53 1.85 -7.81
C LYS A 341 -22.10 0.60 -7.12
N VAL A 342 -22.17 0.64 -5.79
CA VAL A 342 -22.69 -0.45 -4.95
C VAL A 342 -23.77 0.03 -3.96
N GLU A 343 -24.42 1.15 -4.25
CA GLU A 343 -25.51 1.67 -3.42
C GLU A 343 -26.65 0.65 -3.32
N ASN A 344 -27.01 0.28 -2.09
CA ASN A 344 -28.01 -0.76 -1.81
C ASN A 344 -27.72 -2.12 -2.47
N ALA A 345 -26.45 -2.41 -2.76
CA ALA A 345 -26.04 -3.63 -3.42
C ALA A 345 -26.33 -4.88 -2.57
N GLN A 346 -26.79 -5.93 -3.25
CA GLN A 346 -26.80 -7.31 -2.81
C GLN A 346 -25.56 -8.03 -3.35
N LEU A 347 -25.24 -9.22 -2.84
CA LEU A 347 -24.09 -10.01 -3.31
C LEU A 347 -24.07 -10.19 -4.84
N LYS A 348 -25.24 -10.40 -5.46
CA LYS A 348 -25.37 -10.55 -6.92
C LYS A 348 -24.88 -9.32 -7.69
N ASP A 349 -24.98 -8.12 -7.10
CA ASP A 349 -24.61 -6.86 -7.75
C ASP A 349 -23.08 -6.68 -7.76
N PHE A 350 -22.35 -7.43 -6.92
CA PHE A 350 -20.90 -7.57 -7.02
C PHE A 350 -20.47 -8.54 -8.12
N VAL A 351 -21.39 -9.25 -8.80
CA VAL A 351 -21.08 -10.29 -9.77
C VAL A 351 -21.65 -9.92 -11.14
N TYR A 352 -20.80 -9.74 -12.16
CA TYR A 352 -21.31 -9.48 -13.52
C TYR A 352 -21.74 -10.75 -14.26
N LYS A 353 -21.23 -11.92 -13.87
CA LYS A 353 -21.50 -13.20 -14.54
C LYS A 353 -21.31 -14.39 -13.61
N GLY A 354 -22.13 -15.42 -13.77
CA GLY A 354 -21.96 -16.70 -13.08
C GLY A 354 -22.61 -16.77 -11.70
N PHE A 355 -23.42 -15.78 -11.30
CA PHE A 355 -24.09 -15.79 -9.99
C PHE A 355 -25.01 -17.00 -9.81
N GLU A 356 -25.58 -17.54 -10.89
CA GLU A 356 -26.37 -18.77 -10.90
C GLU A 356 -25.59 -20.02 -10.43
N ASN A 357 -24.25 -19.94 -10.39
CA ASN A 357 -23.38 -21.00 -9.88
C ASN A 357 -23.09 -20.88 -8.38
N TYR A 358 -23.51 -19.79 -7.73
CA TYR A 358 -23.32 -19.58 -6.31
C TYR A 358 -24.22 -20.48 -5.48
N ASP A 359 -23.63 -21.25 -4.57
CA ASP A 359 -24.34 -22.04 -3.57
C ASP A 359 -24.02 -21.50 -2.17
N PRO A 360 -24.98 -20.91 -1.45
CA PRO A 360 -24.76 -20.37 -0.10
C PRO A 360 -24.42 -21.44 0.95
N LYS A 361 -24.55 -22.73 0.63
CA LYS A 361 -24.13 -23.84 1.52
C LYS A 361 -22.66 -24.19 1.38
N LYS A 362 -21.99 -23.70 0.34
CA LYS A 362 -20.56 -23.91 0.08
C LYS A 362 -19.71 -22.80 0.68
N LYS A 363 -18.43 -23.10 0.89
CA LYS A 363 -17.40 -22.09 1.22
C LYS A 363 -16.99 -21.34 -0.03
N ASN A 364 -16.23 -20.26 0.11
CA ASN A 364 -15.78 -19.44 -1.01
C ASN A 364 -14.27 -19.55 -1.21
N ILE A 365 -13.84 -19.79 -2.44
CA ILE A 365 -12.49 -19.53 -2.92
C ILE A 365 -12.56 -18.29 -3.78
N ILE A 366 -11.65 -17.33 -3.54
CA ILE A 366 -11.54 -16.14 -4.37
C ILE A 366 -10.14 -16.14 -4.99
N TRP A 367 -10.11 -16.35 -6.29
CA TRP A 367 -8.92 -16.09 -7.09
C TRP A 367 -8.69 -14.59 -7.16
N MET A 368 -7.65 -14.13 -6.48
CA MET A 368 -7.16 -12.77 -6.57
C MET A 368 -6.23 -12.68 -7.78
N GLY A 369 -6.83 -12.33 -8.91
CA GLY A 369 -6.17 -12.23 -10.20
C GLY A 369 -5.27 -11.00 -10.26
N ASP A 370 -4.05 -11.24 -10.68
CA ASP A 370 -3.01 -10.24 -10.73
C ASP A 370 -2.77 -9.70 -12.15
N SER A 371 -2.00 -8.63 -12.23
CA SER A 371 -1.67 -7.94 -13.48
C SER A 371 -0.55 -8.61 -14.30
N LEU A 372 -0.12 -9.84 -13.95
CA LEU A 372 1.07 -10.45 -14.53
C LEU A 372 0.85 -10.99 -15.93
N ILE A 373 -0.38 -11.35 -16.28
CA ILE A 373 -0.74 -11.88 -17.59
C ILE A 373 -1.50 -10.78 -18.33
N ARG A 374 -0.79 -9.90 -19.06
CA ARG A 374 -1.47 -8.83 -19.81
C ARG A 374 -2.34 -9.39 -20.93
N GLU A 375 -1.83 -10.40 -21.63
CA GLU A 375 -2.49 -11.02 -22.75
C GLU A 375 -2.21 -12.53 -22.74
N VAL A 376 -3.28 -13.33 -22.75
CA VAL A 376 -3.20 -14.80 -22.76
C VAL A 376 -2.42 -15.29 -23.99
N ALA A 377 -2.58 -14.62 -25.13
CA ALA A 377 -1.92 -14.97 -26.40
C ALA A 377 -0.38 -14.91 -26.32
N HIS A 378 0.17 -14.11 -25.41
CA HIS A 378 1.63 -13.95 -25.23
C HIS A 378 2.21 -14.88 -24.17
N VAL A 379 1.40 -15.75 -23.56
CA VAL A 379 1.87 -16.71 -22.58
C VAL A 379 2.47 -17.93 -23.28
N ASN A 380 3.77 -18.15 -23.11
CA ASN A 380 4.43 -19.34 -23.63
C ASN A 380 3.93 -20.63 -22.95
N SER A 381 4.19 -21.78 -23.58
CA SER A 381 3.69 -23.08 -23.11
C SER A 381 4.14 -23.45 -21.70
N LYS A 382 5.40 -23.15 -21.33
CA LYS A 382 5.94 -23.42 -19.99
C LYS A 382 5.19 -22.66 -18.91
N ARG A 383 4.97 -21.36 -19.12
CA ARG A 383 4.20 -20.52 -18.22
C ARG A 383 2.74 -20.92 -18.14
N ALA A 384 2.14 -21.27 -19.28
CA ALA A 384 0.77 -21.78 -19.30
C ALA A 384 0.64 -23.07 -18.51
N GLU A 385 1.57 -24.01 -18.68
CA GLU A 385 1.57 -25.28 -17.96
C GLU A 385 1.73 -25.07 -16.45
N GLU A 386 2.65 -24.22 -16.00
CA GLU A 386 2.85 -23.89 -14.59
C GLU A 386 1.57 -23.30 -13.96
N ILE A 387 0.95 -22.30 -14.60
CA ILE A 387 -0.26 -21.63 -14.09
C ILE A 387 -1.43 -22.62 -14.01
N GLN A 388 -1.68 -23.37 -15.08
CA GLN A 388 -2.81 -24.30 -15.15
C GLN A 388 -2.65 -25.48 -14.20
N ASN A 389 -1.42 -25.99 -14.01
CA ASN A 389 -1.16 -27.04 -13.03
C ASN A 389 -1.30 -26.53 -11.60
N THR A 390 -0.89 -25.28 -11.34
CA THR A 390 -1.07 -24.64 -10.02
C THR A 390 -2.56 -24.52 -9.70
N PHE A 391 -3.37 -24.02 -10.64
CA PHE A 391 -4.81 -23.94 -10.44
C PHE A 391 -5.46 -25.32 -10.30
N LEU A 392 -5.04 -26.32 -11.08
CA LEU A 392 -5.49 -27.69 -10.88
C LEU A 392 -5.18 -28.21 -9.47
N GLY A 393 -3.99 -27.93 -8.94
CA GLY A 393 -3.62 -28.22 -7.55
C GLY A 393 -4.53 -27.53 -6.53
N ILE A 394 -4.90 -26.26 -6.78
CA ILE A 394 -5.89 -25.53 -5.97
C ILE A 394 -7.23 -26.26 -5.97
N THR A 395 -7.71 -26.73 -7.12
CA THR A 395 -9.01 -27.43 -7.18
C THR A 395 -9.03 -28.77 -6.46
N LYS A 396 -7.86 -29.40 -6.29
CA LYS A 396 -7.70 -30.59 -5.45
C LYS A 396 -7.65 -30.24 -3.96
N LYS A 397 -6.95 -29.16 -3.58
CA LYS A 397 -6.93 -28.65 -2.19
C LYS A 397 -8.31 -28.16 -1.75
N TYR A 398 -9.09 -27.58 -2.67
CA TYR A 398 -10.40 -26.99 -2.43
C TYR A 398 -11.46 -27.56 -3.39
N PRO A 399 -12.06 -28.72 -3.08
CA PRO A 399 -12.96 -29.42 -4.01
C PRO A 399 -14.19 -28.60 -4.46
N VAL A 400 -14.57 -28.72 -5.74
CA VAL A 400 -15.66 -27.95 -6.38
C VAL A 400 -17.07 -28.21 -5.83
N ASP A 401 -17.26 -29.37 -5.19
CA ASP A 401 -18.49 -29.72 -4.49
C ASP A 401 -18.63 -29.03 -3.13
N GLN A 402 -17.51 -28.55 -2.56
CA GLN A 402 -17.47 -27.87 -1.25
C GLN A 402 -17.27 -26.35 -1.35
N TYR A 403 -16.77 -25.87 -2.50
CA TYR A 403 -16.39 -24.48 -2.68
C TYR A 403 -17.03 -23.82 -3.92
N ASN A 404 -17.47 -22.59 -3.75
CA ASN A 404 -17.76 -21.62 -4.80
C ASN A 404 -16.45 -21.01 -5.30
N TYR A 405 -16.33 -20.77 -6.61
CA TYR A 405 -15.13 -20.23 -7.24
C TYR A 405 -15.37 -18.83 -7.78
N PHE A 406 -14.97 -17.83 -7.00
CA PHE A 406 -15.00 -16.44 -7.40
C PHE A 406 -13.68 -16.04 -8.07
N PHE A 407 -13.76 -15.21 -9.10
CA PHE A 407 -12.63 -14.64 -9.79
C PHE A 407 -12.69 -13.12 -9.67
N LYS A 408 -11.67 -12.54 -9.04
CA LYS A 408 -11.48 -11.10 -8.89
C LYS A 408 -10.16 -10.69 -9.54
N HIS A 409 -10.20 -10.26 -10.79
CA HIS A 409 -9.00 -9.82 -11.48
C HIS A 409 -8.67 -8.35 -11.19
N HIS A 410 -7.44 -7.95 -11.53
CA HIS A 410 -7.01 -6.56 -11.42
C HIS A 410 -7.95 -5.63 -12.22
N PRO A 411 -8.30 -4.44 -11.69
CA PRO A 411 -9.15 -3.43 -12.35
C PRO A 411 -8.73 -2.97 -13.76
N TYR A 412 -7.58 -3.41 -14.25
CA TYR A 412 -7.05 -3.08 -15.57
C TYR A 412 -7.74 -3.89 -16.67
N TYR A 413 -8.24 -5.09 -16.33
CA TYR A 413 -8.82 -5.99 -17.30
C TYR A 413 -10.29 -5.65 -17.55
N THR A 414 -10.62 -5.51 -18.83
CA THR A 414 -12.02 -5.52 -19.29
C THR A 414 -12.69 -6.85 -18.94
N THR A 415 -14.02 -6.85 -18.88
CA THR A 415 -14.83 -8.06 -18.64
C THR A 415 -14.43 -9.22 -19.56
N GLU A 416 -14.24 -8.97 -20.86
CA GLU A 416 -13.81 -10.00 -21.81
C GLU A 416 -12.43 -10.58 -21.46
N GLN A 417 -11.46 -9.71 -21.16
CA GLN A 417 -10.12 -10.16 -20.78
C GLN A 417 -10.13 -10.98 -19.48
N GLN A 418 -10.99 -10.62 -18.51
CA GLN A 418 -11.17 -11.37 -17.29
C GLN A 418 -11.72 -12.79 -17.56
N GLU A 419 -12.71 -12.90 -18.43
CA GLU A 419 -13.26 -14.20 -18.84
C GLU A 419 -12.21 -15.06 -19.57
N GLN A 420 -11.51 -14.48 -20.55
CA GLN A 420 -10.42 -15.16 -21.27
C GLN A 420 -9.34 -15.64 -20.30
N MET A 421 -8.97 -14.80 -19.32
CA MET A 421 -7.98 -15.14 -18.30
C MET A 421 -8.43 -16.30 -17.43
N THR A 422 -9.65 -16.24 -16.90
CA THR A 422 -10.22 -17.31 -16.08
C THR A 422 -10.28 -18.63 -16.85
N ASN A 423 -10.73 -18.60 -18.10
CA ASN A 423 -10.78 -19.79 -18.96
C ASN A 423 -9.38 -20.35 -19.22
N PHE A 424 -8.39 -19.47 -19.40
CA PHE A 424 -7.00 -19.87 -19.56
C PHE A 424 -6.42 -20.53 -18.29
N ILE A 425 -6.64 -19.94 -17.12
CA ILE A 425 -6.15 -20.43 -15.82
C ILE A 425 -6.81 -21.77 -15.49
N SER A 426 -8.12 -21.86 -15.65
CA SER A 426 -8.92 -23.04 -15.28
C SER A 426 -8.93 -24.16 -16.32
N LYS A 427 -8.24 -24.00 -17.46
CA LYS A 427 -8.30 -24.92 -18.62
C LYS A 427 -8.12 -26.41 -18.29
N LYS A 428 -7.27 -26.74 -17.32
CA LYS A 428 -7.00 -28.13 -16.91
C LYS A 428 -7.92 -28.65 -15.80
N SER A 429 -8.74 -27.79 -15.21
CA SER A 429 -9.61 -28.12 -14.09
C SER A 429 -11.02 -28.38 -14.59
N GLU A 430 -11.48 -29.61 -14.44
CA GLU A 430 -12.83 -29.99 -14.83
C GLU A 430 -13.87 -29.44 -13.85
N ASN A 431 -15.08 -29.17 -14.35
CA ASN A 431 -16.27 -28.82 -13.55
C ASN A 431 -16.19 -27.51 -12.75
N ILE A 432 -15.22 -26.64 -13.02
CA ILE A 432 -15.20 -25.30 -12.45
C ILE A 432 -16.33 -24.48 -13.06
N LYS A 433 -17.19 -23.95 -12.19
CA LYS A 433 -18.26 -23.02 -12.54
C LYS A 433 -17.89 -21.64 -12.01
N PRO A 434 -17.24 -20.80 -12.82
CA PRO A 434 -16.69 -19.53 -12.36
C PRO A 434 -17.81 -18.53 -12.02
N ILE A 435 -17.57 -17.75 -10.96
CA ILE A 435 -18.36 -16.59 -10.57
C ILE A 435 -17.46 -15.37 -10.72
N TYR A 436 -17.84 -14.40 -11.54
CA TYR A 436 -16.97 -13.28 -11.88
C TYR A 436 -17.39 -12.03 -11.14
N PHE A 437 -16.48 -11.51 -10.31
CA PHE A 437 -16.73 -10.26 -9.62
C PHE A 437 -16.60 -9.06 -10.56
N ASN A 438 -17.43 -8.05 -10.32
CA ASN A 438 -17.32 -6.71 -10.85
C ASN A 438 -15.99 -6.05 -10.44
N ASN A 439 -15.66 -4.98 -11.15
CA ASN A 439 -14.52 -4.15 -10.79
C ASN A 439 -14.86 -3.25 -9.59
N PHE A 440 -14.43 -3.65 -8.39
CA PHE A 440 -14.60 -2.86 -7.16
C PHE A 440 -13.34 -2.93 -6.27
N PRO A 441 -13.08 -1.94 -5.39
CA PRO A 441 -12.04 -2.06 -4.37
C PRO A 441 -12.33 -3.18 -3.38
N TRP A 442 -11.33 -4.03 -3.09
CA TRP A 442 -11.52 -5.18 -2.22
C TRP A 442 -11.92 -4.80 -0.79
N GLU A 443 -11.32 -3.74 -0.26
CA GLU A 443 -11.58 -3.23 1.09
C GLU A 443 -13.03 -2.76 1.28
N MET A 444 -13.64 -2.23 0.21
CA MET A 444 -15.06 -1.87 0.22
C MET A 444 -15.94 -3.12 0.37
N PHE A 445 -15.61 -4.24 -0.30
CA PHE A 445 -16.34 -5.50 -0.15
C PHE A 445 -16.22 -6.08 1.26
N LEU A 446 -15.05 -6.00 1.89
CA LEU A 446 -14.87 -6.41 3.30
C LEU A 446 -15.81 -5.63 4.24
N SER A 447 -15.88 -4.32 4.02
CA SER A 447 -16.72 -3.41 4.81
C SER A 447 -18.21 -3.65 4.56
N TRP A 448 -18.59 -3.90 3.30
CA TRP A 448 -19.95 -4.27 2.90
C TRP A 448 -20.39 -5.61 3.52
N ASP A 449 -19.54 -6.64 3.51
CA ASP A 449 -19.82 -7.94 4.14
C ASP A 449 -20.13 -7.78 5.64
N LYS A 450 -19.39 -6.91 6.35
CA LYS A 450 -19.66 -6.57 7.77
C LYS A 450 -20.97 -5.82 7.96
N LYS A 451 -21.28 -4.85 7.08
CA LYS A 451 -22.54 -4.09 7.11
C LYS A 451 -23.73 -5.04 6.95
N GLU A 452 -23.71 -5.92 5.96
CA GLU A 452 -24.79 -6.88 5.72
C GLU A 452 -24.96 -7.88 6.87
N GLN A 453 -23.86 -8.33 7.49
CA GLN A 453 -23.93 -9.13 8.71
C GLN A 453 -24.60 -8.41 9.88
N SER A 454 -24.38 -7.10 10.00
CA SER A 454 -25.00 -6.28 11.05
C SER A 454 -26.50 -6.17 10.83
N LYS A 455 -26.93 -5.90 9.59
CA LYS A 455 -28.36 -5.90 9.20
C LYS A 455 -29.03 -7.25 9.43
N ASN A 456 -28.36 -8.37 9.12
CA ASN A 456 -28.88 -9.72 9.35
C ASN A 456 -29.29 -9.96 10.80
N LYS A 457 -28.46 -9.53 11.76
CA LYS A 457 -28.75 -9.67 13.20
C LYS A 457 -29.99 -8.90 13.62
N GLU A 458 -30.24 -7.77 12.98
CA GLU A 458 -31.35 -6.87 13.31
C GLU A 458 -32.67 -7.28 12.63
N SER A 459 -32.60 -7.93 11.46
CA SER A 459 -33.76 -8.11 10.58
C SER A 459 -34.09 -9.56 10.17
N ASN A 460 -33.44 -10.58 10.76
CA ASN A 460 -33.64 -12.01 10.40
C ASN A 460 -33.41 -12.30 8.90
N GLN A 461 -32.57 -11.51 8.23
CA GLN A 461 -32.19 -11.73 6.83
C GLN A 461 -31.30 -12.99 6.66
N THR A 462 -31.28 -13.52 5.43
CA THR A 462 -30.64 -14.80 5.07
C THR A 462 -29.25 -14.66 4.44
N TYR A 463 -28.57 -13.51 4.57
CA TYR A 463 -27.26 -13.33 3.96
C TYR A 463 -26.22 -14.26 4.61
N VAL A 464 -25.47 -15.01 3.78
CA VAL A 464 -24.38 -15.87 4.25
C VAL A 464 -23.08 -15.08 4.16
N PRO A 465 -22.41 -14.81 5.28
CA PRO A 465 -21.20 -14.00 5.29
C PRO A 465 -20.06 -14.65 4.52
N PHE A 466 -19.17 -13.82 3.99
CA PHE A 466 -17.89 -14.28 3.45
C PHE A 466 -16.88 -14.49 4.57
N PHE A 467 -16.90 -13.61 5.59
CA PHE A 467 -16.01 -13.64 6.73
C PHE A 467 -16.81 -13.46 8.03
N THR A 468 -16.48 -14.19 9.10
CA THR A 468 -17.27 -14.16 10.35
C THR A 468 -16.47 -13.69 11.56
N ALA A 469 -17.15 -13.00 12.47
CA ALA A 469 -16.63 -12.64 13.80
C ALA A 469 -16.51 -13.81 14.78
N THR A 470 -17.33 -14.86 14.62
CA THR A 470 -17.42 -15.97 15.57
C THR A 470 -17.21 -17.31 14.86
N SER A 471 -15.96 -17.72 14.64
CA SER A 471 -15.70 -19.11 14.30
C SER A 471 -15.74 -19.93 15.59
N ASN A 472 -16.92 -20.45 15.96
CA ASN A 472 -17.09 -21.43 17.05
C ASN A 472 -16.39 -22.78 16.75
N ASN A 473 -15.69 -22.92 15.62
CA ASN A 473 -14.86 -24.08 15.32
C ASN A 473 -13.54 -23.62 14.67
N GLU A 474 -12.44 -24.14 15.20
CA GLU A 474 -11.06 -23.78 14.87
C GLU A 474 -10.60 -24.14 13.45
N THR A 475 -11.41 -24.71 12.57
CA THR A 475 -10.84 -25.55 11.49
C THR A 475 -10.87 -25.01 10.06
N ILE A 476 -11.85 -24.21 9.59
CA ILE A 476 -11.83 -23.73 8.18
C ILE A 476 -12.51 -22.37 8.04
N PRO A 477 -11.86 -21.34 7.46
CA PRO A 477 -12.51 -20.06 7.20
C PRO A 477 -13.55 -20.23 6.08
N GLN A 478 -14.60 -19.41 6.13
CA GLN A 478 -15.64 -19.43 5.10
C GLN A 478 -15.11 -18.99 3.74
N THR A 479 -14.09 -18.12 3.72
CA THR A 479 -13.47 -17.61 2.50
C THR A 479 -11.96 -17.77 2.54
N GLN A 480 -11.38 -18.18 1.40
CA GLN A 480 -9.94 -18.30 1.19
C GLN A 480 -9.53 -17.47 -0.02
N LEU A 481 -8.47 -16.67 0.12
CA LEU A 481 -7.83 -15.99 -1.00
C LEU A 481 -6.73 -16.88 -1.59
N ILE A 482 -6.67 -16.93 -2.91
CA ILE A 482 -5.69 -17.73 -3.67
C ILE A 482 -5.14 -16.92 -4.85
N GLY A 483 -3.97 -17.29 -5.37
CA GLY A 483 -3.39 -16.65 -6.55
C GLY A 483 -2.00 -17.15 -6.90
N ILE A 484 -1.32 -16.47 -7.81
CA ILE A 484 0.08 -16.75 -8.22
C ILE A 484 1.01 -15.54 -8.02
N GLN A 485 0.44 -14.34 -7.83
CA GLN A 485 1.10 -13.19 -7.24
C GLN A 485 0.46 -12.90 -5.89
N TYR A 486 1.28 -12.79 -4.85
CA TYR A 486 0.83 -12.26 -3.57
C TYR A 486 0.49 -10.78 -3.80
N THR A 487 -0.80 -10.40 -3.81
CA THR A 487 -1.26 -9.01 -3.95
C THR A 487 -1.19 -8.29 -2.61
N SER A 488 -0.16 -7.45 -2.40
CA SER A 488 0.20 -6.99 -1.05
C SER A 488 -0.90 -6.22 -0.33
N THR A 489 -1.60 -5.34 -1.04
CA THR A 489 -2.66 -4.53 -0.42
C THR A 489 -3.86 -5.38 -0.01
N THR A 490 -4.39 -6.25 -0.89
CA THR A 490 -5.56 -7.10 -0.59
C THR A 490 -5.33 -8.03 0.59
N ILE A 491 -4.16 -8.66 0.64
CA ILE A 491 -3.84 -9.64 1.67
C ILE A 491 -3.70 -8.96 3.03
N LEU A 492 -2.96 -7.85 3.05
CA LEU A 492 -2.78 -7.03 4.23
C LEU A 492 -4.10 -6.45 4.72
N SER A 493 -4.89 -5.86 3.83
CA SER A 493 -6.17 -5.28 4.18
C SER A 493 -7.12 -6.35 4.71
N THR A 494 -7.22 -7.52 4.05
CA THR A 494 -8.01 -8.64 4.58
C THR A 494 -7.54 -9.03 5.98
N TYR A 495 -6.25 -9.30 6.18
CA TYR A 495 -5.72 -9.71 7.48
C TYR A 495 -6.01 -8.70 8.59
N LEU A 496 -5.75 -7.42 8.32
CA LEU A 496 -5.97 -6.35 9.30
C LEU A 496 -7.46 -6.15 9.56
N PHE A 497 -8.31 -6.22 8.54
CA PHE A 497 -9.76 -6.16 8.71
C PHE A 497 -10.25 -7.26 9.64
N LEU A 498 -9.84 -8.50 9.40
CA LEU A 498 -10.24 -9.65 10.22
C LEU A 498 -9.80 -9.49 11.68
N LYS A 499 -8.58 -8.99 11.93
CA LYS A 499 -8.10 -8.74 13.29
C LYS A 499 -8.81 -7.57 13.98
N GLN A 500 -8.92 -6.44 13.30
CA GLN A 500 -9.41 -5.21 13.90
C GLN A 500 -10.94 -5.20 14.04
N ASN A 501 -11.66 -5.64 13.00
CA ASN A 501 -13.12 -5.55 12.94
C ASN A 501 -13.82 -6.82 13.43
N TYR A 502 -13.22 -8.00 13.23
CA TYR A 502 -13.79 -9.27 13.67
C TYR A 502 -13.10 -9.87 14.90
N LYS A 503 -12.05 -9.21 15.42
CA LYS A 503 -11.30 -9.66 16.60
C LYS A 503 -10.74 -11.08 16.46
N GLN A 504 -10.46 -11.51 15.23
CA GLN A 504 -9.83 -12.79 14.97
C GLN A 504 -8.40 -12.81 15.52
N THR A 505 -7.97 -13.97 16.02
CA THR A 505 -6.55 -14.20 16.33
C THR A 505 -5.73 -14.20 15.03
N GLU A 506 -4.41 -14.05 15.13
CA GLU A 506 -3.55 -14.09 13.94
C GLU A 506 -3.71 -15.41 13.19
N GLU A 507 -3.75 -16.54 13.90
CA GLU A 507 -3.94 -17.86 13.29
C GLU A 507 -5.26 -17.96 12.52
N GLN A 508 -6.34 -17.40 13.07
CA GLN A 508 -7.64 -17.36 12.40
C GLN A 508 -7.62 -16.49 11.14
N ALA A 509 -7.03 -15.29 11.24
CA ALA A 509 -6.92 -14.38 10.11
C ALA A 509 -6.05 -14.97 8.99
N TYR A 510 -4.91 -15.60 9.32
CA TYR A 510 -4.04 -16.25 8.34
C TYR A 510 -4.73 -17.37 7.59
N LYS A 511 -5.66 -18.09 8.22
CA LYS A 511 -6.36 -19.15 7.51
C LYS A 511 -7.03 -18.62 6.26
N SER A 512 -7.52 -17.38 6.21
CA SER A 512 -8.19 -16.80 5.01
C SER A 512 -7.21 -16.29 3.96
N ILE A 513 -5.95 -16.05 4.34
CA ILE A 513 -4.90 -15.48 3.50
C ILE A 513 -3.61 -16.32 3.55
N ASP A 514 -3.77 -17.64 3.60
CA ASP A 514 -2.65 -18.57 3.76
C ASP A 514 -1.66 -18.41 2.61
N TYR A 515 -0.39 -18.13 2.91
CA TYR A 515 0.64 -17.93 1.89
C TYR A 515 0.85 -19.17 1.02
N ASN A 516 0.52 -20.37 1.52
CA ASN A 516 0.55 -21.60 0.71
C ASN A 516 -0.47 -21.60 -0.42
N ASN A 517 -1.46 -20.70 -0.39
CA ASN A 517 -2.39 -20.48 -1.49
C ASN A 517 -1.82 -19.58 -2.60
N PHE A 518 -0.59 -19.08 -2.43
CA PHE A 518 0.09 -18.20 -3.36
C PHE A 518 1.51 -18.71 -3.67
N PRO A 519 1.63 -19.89 -4.29
CA PRO A 519 2.92 -20.51 -4.51
C PRO A 519 3.79 -19.71 -5.48
N VAL A 520 5.10 -19.71 -5.23
CA VAL A 520 6.07 -18.89 -5.98
C VAL A 520 6.34 -19.48 -7.37
N PRO A 521 6.10 -18.73 -8.46
CA PRO A 521 6.31 -19.22 -9.82
C PRO A 521 7.78 -19.15 -10.24
N GLY A 522 8.18 -20.00 -11.19
CA GLY A 522 9.54 -20.04 -11.73
C GLY A 522 9.65 -19.79 -13.24
N THR A 523 8.55 -19.64 -13.97
CA THR A 523 8.60 -19.38 -15.43
C THR A 523 8.46 -17.90 -15.81
N PHE A 524 8.09 -17.03 -14.88
CA PHE A 524 7.90 -15.61 -15.11
C PHE A 524 8.29 -14.78 -13.89
N ASP A 525 8.45 -13.49 -14.15
CA ASP A 525 8.78 -12.49 -13.15
C ASP A 525 7.52 -12.00 -12.43
N ILE A 526 7.51 -12.02 -11.09
CA ILE A 526 6.35 -11.57 -10.30
C ILE A 526 6.25 -10.04 -10.15
N ILE A 527 7.23 -9.28 -10.66
CA ILE A 527 7.23 -7.81 -10.63
C ILE A 527 7.16 -7.25 -12.06
N TYR A 528 8.00 -7.76 -12.96
CA TYR A 528 8.06 -7.33 -14.36
C TYR A 528 7.02 -8.08 -15.22
N ARG A 529 5.86 -7.45 -15.36
CA ARG A 529 4.65 -8.01 -15.99
C ARG A 529 4.89 -8.46 -17.44
N GLY A 530 4.27 -9.58 -17.82
CA GLY A 530 4.18 -10.03 -19.21
C GLY A 530 5.46 -10.60 -19.82
N LEU A 531 6.62 -10.45 -19.17
CA LEU A 531 7.89 -10.95 -19.70
C LEU A 531 8.15 -12.39 -19.23
N PRO A 532 8.47 -13.32 -20.14
CA PRO A 532 8.96 -14.62 -19.73
C PRO A 532 10.32 -14.47 -19.04
N SER A 533 10.60 -15.35 -18.08
CA SER A 533 11.94 -15.43 -17.48
C SER A 533 12.98 -15.66 -18.57
N GLN A 534 14.04 -14.84 -18.56
CA GLN A 534 15.23 -15.04 -19.39
C GLN A 534 16.28 -15.90 -18.68
N VAL A 535 16.05 -16.25 -17.41
CA VAL A 535 16.98 -17.01 -16.57
C VAL A 535 16.43 -18.43 -16.32
N PRO A 536 17.30 -19.40 -15.95
CA PRO A 536 16.87 -20.74 -15.57
C PRO A 536 15.78 -20.73 -14.49
N TYR A 537 14.94 -21.76 -14.47
CA TYR A 537 13.79 -21.83 -13.57
C TYR A 537 14.19 -21.73 -12.09
N SER A 538 15.22 -22.46 -11.64
CA SER A 538 15.70 -22.37 -10.26
C SER A 538 16.19 -20.97 -9.87
N ASP A 539 16.84 -20.26 -10.79
CA ASP A 539 17.28 -18.89 -10.55
C ASP A 539 16.11 -17.91 -10.53
N GLN A 540 15.12 -18.09 -11.40
CA GLN A 540 13.89 -17.31 -11.36
C GLN A 540 13.12 -17.54 -10.06
N ILE A 541 13.07 -18.77 -9.53
CA ILE A 541 12.49 -19.07 -8.22
C ILE A 541 13.22 -18.31 -7.11
N LYS A 542 14.56 -18.31 -7.10
CA LYS A 542 15.34 -17.54 -6.10
C LYS A 542 15.03 -16.04 -6.19
N VAL A 543 14.97 -15.50 -7.42
CA VAL A 543 14.65 -14.10 -7.68
C VAL A 543 13.23 -13.76 -7.20
N ASN A 544 12.24 -14.60 -7.52
CA ASN A 544 10.86 -14.38 -7.11
C ASN A 544 10.67 -14.56 -5.61
N LYS A 545 11.28 -15.58 -4.98
CA LYS A 545 11.29 -15.72 -3.51
C LYS A 545 11.88 -14.47 -2.86
N LYS A 546 13.03 -13.99 -3.33
CA LYS A 546 13.64 -12.76 -2.82
C LYS A 546 12.71 -11.56 -2.97
N ARG A 547 12.06 -11.36 -4.11
CA ARG A 547 11.15 -10.22 -4.29
C ARG A 547 9.87 -10.34 -3.47
N THR A 548 9.33 -11.54 -3.32
CA THR A 548 8.24 -11.79 -2.38
C THR A 548 8.71 -11.43 -0.98
N ILE A 549 9.90 -11.85 -0.55
CA ILE A 549 10.47 -11.39 0.73
C ILE A 549 10.57 -9.87 0.74
N ASP A 550 11.23 -9.23 -0.22
CA ASP A 550 11.43 -7.76 -0.21
C ASP A 550 10.11 -6.97 -0.20
N VAL A 551 9.05 -7.45 -0.88
CA VAL A 551 7.71 -6.82 -0.86
C VAL A 551 7.03 -6.97 0.50
N TYR A 552 7.24 -8.11 1.16
CA TYR A 552 6.51 -8.45 2.38
C TYR A 552 7.30 -8.29 3.66
N ASN A 553 8.62 -8.18 3.59
CA ASN A 553 9.53 -8.14 4.72
C ASN A 553 9.11 -7.12 5.78
N PRO A 554 8.70 -5.89 5.38
CA PRO A 554 8.25 -4.94 6.38
C PRO A 554 6.99 -5.45 7.12
N PHE A 555 6.05 -6.15 6.46
CA PHE A 555 4.91 -6.77 7.13
C PHE A 555 5.30 -7.94 8.04
N LEU A 556 6.35 -8.70 7.71
CA LEU A 556 6.81 -9.85 8.50
C LEU A 556 7.42 -9.39 9.81
N GLU A 557 8.32 -8.43 9.71
CA GLU A 557 9.16 -7.93 10.78
C GLU A 557 8.36 -7.07 11.78
N ILE A 558 7.29 -6.41 11.32
CA ILE A 558 6.34 -5.73 12.22
C ILE A 558 5.54 -6.75 13.08
N GLY A 559 5.68 -8.06 12.83
CA GLY A 559 5.09 -9.12 13.64
C GLY A 559 3.71 -9.57 13.17
N TYR A 560 3.23 -9.06 12.04
CA TYR A 560 1.90 -9.38 11.50
C TYR A 560 1.87 -10.61 10.59
N ILE A 561 3.01 -11.17 10.17
CA ILE A 561 3.10 -12.39 9.32
C ILE A 561 4.32 -13.28 9.68
N LYS A 562 4.46 -13.73 10.93
CA LYS A 562 5.65 -14.50 11.38
C LYS A 562 5.94 -15.81 10.60
N LYS A 563 4.92 -16.45 10.03
CA LYS A 563 5.04 -17.75 9.32
C LYS A 563 5.40 -17.63 7.83
N PHE A 564 5.66 -16.43 7.33
CA PHE A 564 5.84 -16.22 5.88
C PHE A 564 7.17 -16.72 5.31
N HIS A 565 8.23 -16.78 6.13
CA HIS A 565 9.59 -16.97 5.63
C HIS A 565 9.95 -18.44 5.37
N ASP A 566 9.49 -19.37 6.21
CA ASP A 566 10.12 -20.70 6.27
C ASP A 566 9.49 -21.76 5.35
N ASP A 567 8.30 -21.49 4.79
CA ASP A 567 7.45 -22.54 4.20
C ASP A 567 6.89 -22.20 2.81
N GLN A 568 7.34 -21.12 2.15
CA GLN A 568 6.78 -20.74 0.84
C GLN A 568 7.02 -21.81 -0.23
N LEU A 569 5.93 -22.50 -0.56
CA LEU A 569 5.88 -23.47 -1.65
C LEU A 569 6.12 -22.77 -2.98
N THR A 570 6.99 -23.34 -3.78
CA THR A 570 7.02 -23.09 -5.22
C THR A 570 5.78 -23.71 -5.87
N THR A 571 5.41 -23.25 -7.06
CA THR A 571 4.35 -23.88 -7.87
C THR A 571 4.58 -25.37 -8.08
N LYS A 572 5.85 -25.79 -8.22
CA LYS A 572 6.28 -27.20 -8.31
C LYS A 572 5.97 -27.97 -7.03
N GLU A 573 6.41 -27.46 -5.88
CA GLU A 573 6.17 -28.12 -4.58
C GLU A 573 4.67 -28.18 -4.27
N PHE A 574 3.94 -27.10 -4.50
CA PHE A 574 2.49 -27.05 -4.34
C PHE A 574 1.79 -28.07 -5.24
N SER A 575 2.17 -28.16 -6.52
CA SER A 575 1.65 -29.14 -7.47
C SER A 575 1.92 -30.57 -7.02
N ASN A 576 3.15 -30.86 -6.55
CA ASN A 576 3.55 -32.19 -6.08
C ASN A 576 2.76 -32.63 -4.84
N ILE A 577 2.59 -31.76 -3.85
CA ILE A 577 1.82 -32.05 -2.63
C ILE A 577 0.36 -32.35 -2.97
N ASN A 578 -0.17 -31.74 -4.04
CA ASN A 578 -1.52 -31.99 -4.54
C ASN A 578 -1.57 -33.09 -5.62
N ASN A 579 -0.54 -33.94 -5.74
CA ASN A 579 -0.48 -35.06 -6.68
C ASN A 579 -0.74 -34.64 -8.15
N ILE A 580 -0.12 -33.55 -8.59
CA ILE A 580 -0.13 -33.11 -9.99
C ILE A 580 1.22 -33.47 -10.61
N SER A 581 1.25 -34.54 -11.42
CA SER A 581 2.46 -34.89 -12.18
C SER A 581 2.55 -34.03 -13.43
N SER A 582 3.69 -33.38 -13.65
CA SER A 582 3.95 -32.58 -14.85
C SER A 582 5.35 -32.86 -15.37
N ASN A 583 5.44 -33.18 -16.67
CA ASN A 583 6.71 -33.40 -17.38
C ASN A 583 7.56 -32.12 -17.43
N PHE A 584 6.93 -30.94 -17.40
CA PHE A 584 7.62 -29.66 -17.33
C PHE A 584 8.65 -29.60 -16.19
N TYR A 585 8.30 -30.11 -15.02
CA TYR A 585 9.19 -30.08 -13.86
C TYR A 585 10.37 -31.07 -13.94
N ASN A 586 10.29 -32.05 -14.84
CA ASN A 586 11.36 -33.01 -15.14
C ASN A 586 12.31 -32.45 -16.20
N ASP A 587 11.80 -31.71 -17.20
CA ASP A 587 12.62 -31.06 -18.23
C ASP A 587 13.50 -29.93 -17.68
N VAL A 588 13.01 -29.21 -16.66
CA VAL A 588 13.79 -28.21 -15.93
C VAL A 588 15.00 -28.84 -15.24
N TRP A 589 14.81 -29.97 -14.56
CA TRP A 589 15.90 -30.69 -13.89
C TRP A 589 16.94 -31.17 -14.91
N TYR A 590 16.50 -31.69 -16.05
CA TYR A 590 17.40 -32.11 -17.11
C TYR A 590 18.25 -30.93 -17.60
N MET A 591 17.64 -29.78 -17.95
CA MET A 591 18.41 -28.61 -18.41
C MET A 591 19.37 -28.05 -17.36
N GLU A 592 19.00 -28.04 -16.08
CA GLU A 592 19.87 -27.54 -15.01
C GLU A 592 21.08 -28.47 -14.77
N VAL A 593 20.88 -29.79 -14.83
CA VAL A 593 21.96 -30.78 -14.73
C VAL A 593 22.92 -30.69 -15.92
N TRP A 594 22.43 -30.39 -17.12
CA TRP A 594 23.25 -30.21 -18.32
C TRP A 594 23.91 -28.83 -18.44
N GLN A 595 23.52 -27.85 -17.62
CA GLN A 595 24.13 -26.52 -17.57
C GLN A 595 25.08 -26.33 -16.37
N ASP A 596 25.05 -27.25 -15.39
CA ASP A 596 25.98 -27.24 -14.26
C ASP A 596 27.42 -27.53 -14.73
N PRO A 597 28.37 -26.58 -14.56
CA PRO A 597 29.76 -26.76 -14.97
C PRO A 597 30.42 -28.00 -14.34
N ILE A 598 30.03 -28.37 -13.12
CA ILE A 598 30.59 -29.54 -12.42
C ILE A 598 30.13 -30.81 -13.11
N THR A 599 28.83 -30.93 -13.40
CA THR A 599 28.27 -32.08 -14.11
C THR A 599 28.83 -32.19 -15.53
N ILE A 600 28.94 -31.07 -16.28
CA ILE A 600 29.58 -31.05 -17.60
C ILE A 600 31.04 -31.51 -17.51
N THR A 601 31.78 -31.04 -16.51
CA THR A 601 33.18 -31.41 -16.28
C THR A 601 33.29 -32.90 -15.95
N PHE A 602 32.43 -33.42 -15.09
CA PHE A 602 32.40 -34.83 -14.73
C PHE A 602 32.09 -35.73 -15.94
N ILE A 603 31.06 -35.39 -16.73
CA ILE A 603 30.72 -36.11 -17.96
C ILE A 603 31.89 -36.06 -18.95
N SER A 604 32.52 -34.90 -19.11
CA SER A 604 33.69 -34.74 -19.98
C SER A 604 34.87 -35.59 -19.53
N ILE A 605 35.15 -35.65 -18.23
CA ILE A 605 36.18 -36.53 -17.65
C ILE A 605 35.85 -38.00 -17.93
N VAL A 606 34.61 -38.43 -17.71
CA VAL A 606 34.18 -39.81 -18.00
C VAL A 606 34.34 -40.15 -19.48
N ILE A 607 33.98 -39.25 -20.38
CA ILE A 607 34.18 -39.43 -21.83
C ILE A 607 35.66 -39.55 -22.18
N VAL A 608 36.52 -38.69 -21.59
CA VAL A 608 37.97 -38.74 -21.80
C VAL A 608 38.57 -40.05 -21.29
N ILE A 609 38.23 -40.47 -20.07
CA ILE A 609 38.69 -41.74 -19.49
C ILE A 609 38.26 -42.92 -20.35
N THR A 610 36.99 -42.95 -20.77
CA THR A 610 36.44 -44.04 -21.59
C THR A 610 37.12 -44.09 -22.95
N SER A 611 37.35 -42.93 -23.57
CA SER A 611 38.07 -42.82 -24.85
C SER A 611 39.52 -43.29 -24.72
N PHE A 612 40.21 -42.92 -23.64
CA PHE A 612 41.57 -43.34 -23.38
C PHE A 612 41.68 -44.84 -23.11
N ALA A 613 40.75 -45.40 -22.34
CA ALA A 613 40.64 -46.85 -22.11
C ALA A 613 40.42 -47.61 -23.43
N CYS A 614 39.53 -47.12 -24.30
CA CYS A 614 39.32 -47.69 -25.62
C CYS A 614 40.59 -47.62 -26.48
N LEU A 615 41.33 -46.51 -26.49
CA LEU A 615 42.60 -46.36 -27.21
C LEU A 615 43.67 -47.33 -26.71
N ILE A 616 43.76 -47.55 -25.40
CA ILE A 616 44.66 -48.55 -24.80
C ILE A 616 44.28 -49.96 -25.26
N LEU A 617 42.99 -50.31 -25.19
CA LEU A 617 42.49 -51.62 -25.63
C LEU A 617 42.75 -51.86 -27.13
N PHE A 618 42.51 -50.87 -27.99
CA PHE A 618 42.82 -50.93 -29.41
C PHE A 618 44.32 -51.08 -29.68
N SER A 619 45.17 -50.37 -28.92
CA SER A 619 46.62 -50.47 -29.03
C SER A 619 47.14 -51.85 -28.60
N TYR A 620 46.57 -52.40 -27.53
CA TYR A 620 46.88 -53.73 -27.04
C TYR A 620 46.46 -54.82 -28.04
N SER A 621 45.25 -54.71 -28.60
CA SER A 621 44.75 -55.58 -29.67
C SER A 621 45.64 -55.54 -30.92
N ARG A 622 46.05 -54.35 -31.38
CA ARG A 622 47.00 -54.21 -32.50
C ARG A 622 48.35 -54.86 -32.22
N LYS A 623 48.87 -54.76 -30.98
CA LYS A 623 50.12 -55.38 -30.59
C LYS A 623 50.03 -56.91 -30.58
N GLN A 624 48.94 -57.45 -30.03
CA GLN A 624 48.63 -58.89 -30.08
C GLN A 624 48.54 -59.40 -31.52
N ASN A 625 47.83 -58.70 -32.40
CA ASN A 625 47.72 -59.08 -33.80
C ASN A 625 49.08 -59.06 -34.53
N LYS A 626 49.97 -58.10 -34.22
CA LYS A 626 51.35 -58.09 -34.76
C LYS A 626 52.24 -59.22 -34.23
N ILE A 627 52.03 -59.65 -32.99
CA ILE A 627 52.76 -60.80 -32.42
C ILE A 627 52.27 -62.09 -33.08
N ASN A 628 50.96 -62.24 -33.26
CA ASN A 628 50.37 -63.39 -33.90
C ASN A 628 50.64 -63.47 -35.40
N SER A 629 50.88 -62.34 -36.08
CA SER A 629 51.28 -62.32 -37.50
C SER A 629 52.78 -62.57 -37.74
N LYS A 630 53.58 -62.67 -36.66
CA LYS A 630 55.02 -62.97 -36.72
C LYS A 630 55.37 -64.38 -36.24
N LYS A 631 54.41 -65.07 -35.62
CA LYS A 631 54.42 -66.53 -35.49
C LYS A 631 53.79 -67.12 -36.73
#